data_AF-A0A9E3QGL7-F1
#
_entry.id   AF-A0A9E3QGL7-F1
#
_cell.length_a   1.000
_cell.length_b   1.000
_cell.length_c   1.000
_cell.angle_alpha   90.00
_cell.angle_beta   90.00
_cell.angle_gamma   90.00
#
_symmetry.space_group_name_H-M   'P 1'
#
loop_
_entity.id
_entity.type
_entity.pdbx_description
1 polymer ?
#
loop_
_entity_poly.entity_id
_entity_poly.type
_entity_poly.pdbx_seq_one_letter_code
_entity_poly.pdbx_strand_id
1 'polypeptide(L)'
;MSIVTLVLAAALGAADDRPLNTPPPGFQALFNGKDLTHWKDDGQGHWAVKDGVLHYDGKGTNLKTDRDYGDFELYVDWKIGPGGDSGIYLRGKPQVQIWDRPDIGSGGLFNNKKHPSKPSKIADRPVGQWNTFHIIIRGDKVTVDLNGQRVVDNVTMENYPK
;
A
#
# COMPACT_ATOMS: atom_id res chain seq x y z
N MET A 1 -32.54 -23.45 23.92
CA MET A 1 -32.83 -22.39 22.95
C MET A 1 -31.55 -21.59 22.79
N SER A 2 -30.69 -21.98 21.85
CA SER A 2 -29.34 -21.43 21.72
C SER A 2 -29.36 -20.32 20.68
N ILE A 3 -29.14 -19.08 21.13
CA ILE A 3 -28.95 -17.91 20.28
C ILE A 3 -27.48 -17.92 19.85
N VAL A 4 -27.24 -18.15 18.56
CA VAL A 4 -25.94 -17.89 17.93
C VAL A 4 -25.97 -16.45 17.46
N THR A 5 -25.23 -15.58 18.14
CA THR A 5 -25.00 -14.21 17.70
C THR A 5 -24.01 -14.24 16.54
N LEU A 6 -24.51 -14.00 15.33
CA LEU A 6 -23.67 -13.76 14.15
C LEU A 6 -23.15 -12.32 14.23
N VAL A 7 -21.87 -12.14 14.56
CA VAL A 7 -21.19 -10.86 14.32
C VAL A 7 -20.94 -10.77 12.83
N LEU A 8 -21.77 -10.00 12.13
CA LEU A 8 -21.51 -9.58 10.77
C LEU A 8 -20.36 -8.56 10.81
N ALA A 9 -19.12 -9.04 10.74
CA ALA A 9 -18.05 -8.18 10.25
C ALA A 9 -18.44 -7.83 8.82
N ALA A 10 -18.65 -6.54 8.53
CA ALA A 10 -18.77 -6.07 7.17
C ALA A 10 -17.49 -6.51 6.43
N ALA A 11 -17.59 -7.59 5.65
CA ALA A 11 -16.55 -7.95 4.71
C ALA A 11 -16.46 -6.76 3.76
N LEU A 12 -15.42 -5.95 3.91
CA LEU A 12 -14.96 -5.07 2.84
C LEU A 12 -14.85 -5.97 1.60
N GLY A 13 -15.76 -5.76 0.65
CA GLY A 13 -15.87 -6.58 -0.55
C GLY A 13 -14.51 -6.76 -1.20
N ALA A 14 -14.31 -7.92 -1.83
CA ALA A 14 -13.11 -8.22 -2.62
C ALA A 14 -12.75 -6.99 -3.46
N ALA A 15 -11.47 -6.63 -3.49
CA ALA A 15 -11.00 -5.41 -4.15
C ALA A 15 -11.35 -5.36 -5.65
N ASP A 16 -11.73 -6.50 -6.24
CA ASP A 16 -11.96 -6.73 -7.66
C ASP A 16 -13.21 -6.03 -8.23
N ASP A 17 -14.22 -5.69 -7.41
CA ASP A 17 -15.50 -5.14 -7.92
C ASP A 17 -15.65 -3.61 -7.73
N ARG A 18 -14.66 -2.94 -7.14
CA ARG A 18 -14.73 -1.48 -6.94
C ARG A 18 -14.36 -0.73 -8.22
N PRO A 19 -15.05 0.37 -8.56
CA PRO A 19 -14.64 1.21 -9.68
C PRO A 19 -13.24 1.75 -9.43
N LEU A 20 -12.34 1.57 -10.40
CA LEU A 20 -10.96 2.04 -10.31
C LEU A 20 -10.91 3.55 -10.09
N ASN A 21 -9.88 4.00 -9.37
CA ASN A 21 -9.57 5.42 -9.15
C ASN A 21 -10.70 6.24 -8.51
N THR A 22 -11.63 5.56 -7.84
CA THR A 22 -12.70 6.19 -7.06
C THR A 22 -12.34 6.10 -5.57
N PRO A 23 -11.89 7.20 -4.95
CA PRO A 23 -11.49 7.20 -3.55
C PRO A 23 -12.72 7.07 -2.63
N PRO A 24 -12.57 6.51 -1.42
CA PRO A 24 -13.64 6.52 -0.42
C PRO A 24 -14.00 7.96 0.01
N PRO A 25 -15.20 8.18 0.60
CA PRO A 25 -15.61 9.49 1.08
C PRO A 25 -14.55 10.13 2.00
N GLY A 26 -14.23 11.40 1.76
CA GLY A 26 -13.20 12.12 2.51
C GLY A 26 -11.77 11.97 1.98
N PHE A 27 -11.55 11.17 0.93
CA PHE A 27 -10.25 11.01 0.28
C PHE A 27 -10.23 11.68 -1.09
N GLN A 28 -9.04 12.17 -1.48
CA GLN A 28 -8.76 12.64 -2.83
C GLN A 28 -8.01 11.56 -3.60
N ALA A 29 -8.36 11.36 -4.87
CA ALA A 29 -7.63 10.47 -5.75
C ALA A 29 -6.22 11.02 -6.01
N LEU A 30 -5.19 10.26 -5.62
CA LEU A 30 -3.79 10.60 -5.91
C LEU A 30 -3.41 10.25 -7.36
N PHE A 31 -4.00 9.17 -7.88
CA PHE A 31 -3.85 8.75 -9.27
C PHE A 31 -5.19 8.94 -10.00
N ASN A 32 -5.14 9.53 -11.19
CA ASN A 32 -6.33 9.94 -11.95
C ASN A 32 -6.84 8.86 -12.92
N GLY A 33 -6.14 7.72 -13.03
CA GLY A 33 -6.50 6.64 -13.95
C GLY A 33 -6.17 6.89 -15.42
N LYS A 34 -5.51 8.00 -15.76
CA LYS A 34 -5.32 8.43 -17.16
C LYS A 34 -3.85 8.64 -17.49
N ASP A 35 -3.11 9.33 -16.62
CA ASP A 35 -1.74 9.74 -16.87
C ASP A 35 -0.98 9.96 -15.55
N LEU A 36 0.28 10.39 -15.68
CA LEU A 36 1.17 10.67 -14.56
C LEU A 36 1.09 12.13 -14.09
N THR A 37 -0.01 12.83 -14.34
CA THR A 37 -0.22 14.16 -13.74
C THR A 37 -0.11 14.04 -12.22
N HIS A 38 0.69 14.92 -11.61
CA HIS A 38 1.08 14.90 -10.20
C HIS A 38 2.08 13.82 -9.78
N TRP A 39 2.73 13.18 -10.75
CA TRP A 39 3.81 12.24 -10.52
C TRP A 39 5.09 12.66 -11.25
N LYS A 40 6.22 12.21 -10.72
CA LYS A 40 7.56 12.41 -11.27
C LYS A 40 8.23 11.04 -11.40
N ASP A 41 8.69 10.70 -12.60
CA ASP A 41 9.55 9.56 -12.89
C ASP A 41 10.89 10.04 -13.48
N ASP A 42 11.69 9.11 -14.01
CA ASP A 42 12.94 9.42 -14.72
C ASP A 42 12.75 9.72 -16.22
N GLY A 43 11.50 9.76 -16.71
CA GLY A 43 11.18 10.00 -18.11
C GLY A 43 11.57 8.88 -19.07
N GLN A 44 11.97 7.69 -18.58
CA GLN A 44 12.40 6.57 -19.42
C GLN A 44 11.26 5.66 -19.87
N GLY A 45 10.02 5.93 -19.43
CA GLY A 45 8.83 5.21 -19.89
C GLY A 45 8.61 3.83 -19.24
N HIS A 46 9.23 3.59 -18.08
CA HIS A 46 9.06 2.34 -17.31
C HIS A 46 7.78 2.30 -16.47
N TRP A 47 7.16 3.46 -16.27
CA TRP A 47 5.84 3.62 -15.69
C TRP A 47 4.84 3.97 -16.80
N ALA A 48 3.76 3.21 -16.89
CA ALA A 48 2.74 3.40 -17.92
C ALA A 48 1.33 3.24 -17.34
N VAL A 49 0.38 4.03 -17.83
CA VAL A 49 -1.03 3.84 -17.52
C VAL A 49 -1.65 2.92 -18.56
N LYS A 50 -2.27 1.83 -18.11
CA LYS A 50 -3.02 0.88 -18.97
C LYS A 50 -4.31 0.52 -18.27
N ASP A 51 -5.44 0.66 -18.98
CA ASP A 51 -6.77 0.30 -18.47
C ASP A 51 -7.10 0.88 -17.09
N GLY A 52 -6.67 2.12 -16.83
CA GLY A 52 -6.89 2.79 -15.55
C GLY A 52 -5.98 2.33 -14.42
N VAL A 53 -4.93 1.56 -14.71
CA VAL A 53 -3.95 1.02 -13.76
C VAL A 53 -2.56 1.54 -14.08
N LEU A 54 -1.81 1.86 -13.03
CA LEU A 54 -0.40 2.19 -13.12
C LEU A 54 0.45 0.90 -13.17
N HIS A 55 1.16 0.69 -14.28
CA HIS A 55 2.04 -0.46 -14.52
C HIS A 55 3.51 -0.06 -14.44
N TYR A 56 4.30 -0.89 -13.78
CA TYR A 56 5.76 -0.83 -13.75
C TYR A 56 6.34 -2.06 -14.44
N ASP A 57 7.34 -1.88 -15.31
CA ASP A 57 7.97 -2.97 -16.05
C ASP A 57 9.17 -3.62 -15.32
N GLY A 58 9.52 -3.11 -14.14
CA GLY A 58 10.64 -3.59 -13.33
C GLY A 58 11.98 -2.89 -13.59
N LYS A 59 12.03 -1.89 -14.50
CA LYS A 59 13.26 -1.19 -14.89
C LYS A 59 13.19 0.30 -14.53
N GLY A 60 14.34 0.93 -14.33
CA GLY A 60 14.39 2.36 -14.02
C GLY A 60 14.18 2.66 -12.52
N THR A 61 13.58 3.81 -12.24
CA THR A 61 13.51 4.38 -10.89
C THR A 61 12.08 4.46 -10.33
N ASN A 62 12.00 4.79 -9.03
CA ASN A 62 10.73 4.96 -8.31
C ASN A 62 9.90 6.11 -8.88
N LEU A 63 8.59 5.88 -9.04
CA LEU A 63 7.61 6.95 -9.24
C LEU A 63 7.38 7.71 -7.92
N LYS A 64 7.37 9.04 -7.98
CA LYS A 64 7.22 9.91 -6.81
C LYS A 64 6.06 10.87 -7.01
N THR A 65 5.37 11.23 -5.93
CA THR A 65 4.42 12.33 -5.97
C THR A 65 5.13 13.65 -6.27
N ASP A 66 4.46 14.58 -6.93
CA ASP A 66 5.00 15.91 -7.22
C ASP A 66 5.06 16.83 -5.99
N ARG A 67 4.36 16.44 -4.92
CA ARG A 67 4.23 17.12 -3.62
C ARG A 67 4.65 16.21 -2.46
N ASP A 68 5.07 16.85 -1.38
CA ASP A 68 5.36 16.21 -0.10
C ASP A 68 4.13 16.19 0.80
N TYR A 69 4.02 15.16 1.64
CA TYR A 69 2.91 14.99 2.58
C TYR A 69 3.43 14.82 4.01
N GLY A 70 2.85 15.61 4.92
CA GLY A 70 2.98 15.45 6.37
C GLY A 70 2.11 14.29 6.84
N ASP A 71 1.20 14.53 7.78
CA ASP A 71 0.26 13.51 8.23
C ASP A 71 -0.77 13.20 7.15
N PHE A 72 -0.96 11.91 6.84
CA PHE A 72 -1.90 11.49 5.81
C PHE A 72 -2.46 10.09 6.08
N GLU A 73 -3.51 9.77 5.33
CA GLU A 73 -3.98 8.41 5.14
C GLU A 73 -3.95 8.09 3.65
N LEU A 74 -3.52 6.87 3.31
CA LEU A 74 -3.37 6.42 1.95
C LEU A 74 -4.04 5.05 1.79
N TYR A 75 -5.00 4.99 0.87
CA TYR A 75 -5.44 3.72 0.29
C TYR A 75 -4.64 3.46 -0.98
N VAL A 76 -4.11 2.25 -1.12
CA VAL A 76 -3.46 1.81 -2.36
C VAL A 76 -3.82 0.36 -2.63
N ASP A 77 -4.37 0.14 -3.82
CA ASP A 77 -4.57 -1.19 -4.36
C ASP A 77 -3.35 -1.57 -5.22
N TRP A 78 -2.84 -2.78 -5.01
CA TRP A 78 -1.66 -3.28 -5.70
C TRP A 78 -1.80 -4.74 -6.09
N LYS A 79 -1.08 -5.12 -7.14
CA LYS A 79 -1.01 -6.49 -7.64
C LYS A 79 0.41 -6.73 -8.17
N ILE A 80 0.95 -7.91 -7.87
CA ILE A 80 2.27 -8.34 -8.35
C ILE A 80 2.17 -9.69 -9.06
N GLY A 81 3.14 -9.95 -9.93
CA GLY A 81 3.39 -11.28 -10.50
C GLY A 81 4.30 -12.14 -9.60
N PRO A 82 4.53 -13.41 -9.98
CA PRO A 82 5.39 -14.31 -9.22
C PRO A 82 6.80 -13.74 -9.02
N GLY A 83 7.32 -13.83 -7.81
CA GLY A 83 8.64 -13.27 -7.45
C GLY A 83 8.71 -11.74 -7.47
N GLY A 84 7.58 -11.04 -7.55
CA GLY A 84 7.55 -9.58 -7.53
C GLY A 84 8.06 -9.00 -6.21
N ASP A 85 8.70 -7.84 -6.29
CA ASP A 85 9.19 -7.04 -5.16
C ASP A 85 9.01 -5.55 -5.49
N SER A 86 8.35 -4.82 -4.60
CA SER A 86 8.02 -3.41 -4.72
C SER A 86 7.73 -2.83 -3.33
N GLY A 87 7.22 -1.61 -3.27
CA GLY A 87 6.69 -1.08 -2.02
C GLY A 87 6.44 0.41 -2.06
N ILE A 88 5.83 0.89 -0.98
CA ILE A 88 5.49 2.31 -0.83
C ILE A 88 6.51 2.95 0.11
N TYR A 89 7.37 3.80 -0.42
CA TYR A 89 8.31 4.56 0.39
C TYR A 89 7.60 5.69 1.13
N LEU A 90 7.64 5.66 2.46
CA LEU A 90 7.02 6.68 3.30
C LEU A 90 8.02 7.83 3.47
N ARG A 91 7.75 8.99 2.86
CA ARG A 91 8.65 10.17 2.92
C ARG A 91 10.11 9.82 2.57
N GLY A 92 10.28 8.94 1.58
CA GLY A 92 11.57 8.44 1.11
C GLY A 92 12.04 7.15 1.79
N LYS A 93 11.76 6.95 3.07
CA LYS A 93 12.06 5.71 3.82
C LYS A 93 11.36 5.77 5.20
N PRO A 94 10.98 4.64 5.83
CA PRO A 94 11.10 3.25 5.38
C PRO A 94 10.10 2.90 4.27
N GLN A 95 10.18 1.66 3.77
CA GLN A 95 9.28 1.14 2.74
C GLN A 95 8.21 0.27 3.39
N VAL A 96 6.93 0.52 3.10
CA VAL A 96 5.87 -0.48 3.32
C VAL A 96 6.01 -1.52 2.23
N GLN A 97 6.51 -2.70 2.61
CA GLN A 97 6.99 -3.68 1.64
C GLN A 97 5.85 -4.39 0.90
N ILE A 98 6.07 -4.67 -0.38
CA ILE A 98 5.21 -5.50 -1.24
C ILE A 98 6.08 -6.58 -1.88
N TRP A 99 5.79 -7.86 -1.65
CA TRP A 99 6.59 -8.93 -2.25
C TRP A 99 5.90 -10.29 -2.27
N ASP A 100 6.42 -11.20 -3.10
CA ASP A 100 6.05 -12.62 -3.10
C ASP A 100 6.88 -13.42 -2.09
N ARG A 101 6.62 -13.19 -0.79
CA ARG A 101 7.26 -13.87 0.34
C ARG A 101 6.23 -14.41 1.33
N PRO A 102 5.57 -15.54 1.03
CA PRO A 102 4.49 -16.09 1.85
C PRO A 102 4.95 -16.53 3.25
N ASP A 103 6.26 -16.64 3.50
CA ASP A 103 6.85 -16.91 4.80
C ASP A 103 6.92 -15.68 5.72
N ILE A 104 6.80 -14.47 5.17
CA ILE A 104 6.90 -13.19 5.92
C ILE A 104 5.64 -12.34 5.76
N GLY A 105 5.10 -12.24 4.54
CA GLY A 105 3.98 -11.36 4.18
C GLY A 105 4.40 -9.92 3.91
N SER A 106 3.52 -9.14 3.28
CA SER A 106 3.71 -7.73 2.94
C SER A 106 3.25 -6.78 4.05
N GLY A 107 3.52 -5.48 3.89
CA GLY A 107 3.02 -4.41 4.76
C GLY A 107 3.97 -4.00 5.89
N GLY A 108 5.05 -4.75 6.14
CA GLY A 108 6.07 -4.40 7.12
C GLY A 108 6.86 -3.13 6.74
N LEU A 109 7.38 -2.42 7.75
CA LEU A 109 8.25 -1.24 7.59
C LEU A 109 9.69 -1.65 7.29
N PHE A 110 9.92 -2.17 6.09
CA PHE A 110 11.22 -2.64 5.66
C PHE A 110 12.28 -1.53 5.76
N ASN A 111 13.47 -1.90 6.24
CA ASN A 111 14.58 -1.02 6.65
C ASN A 111 14.47 -0.31 8.01
N ASN A 112 13.41 -0.52 8.80
CA ASN A 112 13.51 -0.26 10.24
C ASN A 112 14.52 -1.23 10.89
N LYS A 113 15.42 -0.70 11.74
CA LYS A 113 16.49 -1.43 12.43
C LYS A 113 16.27 -1.53 13.95
N LYS A 114 15.75 -0.47 14.57
CA LYS A 114 15.47 -0.34 16.01
C LYS A 114 14.03 -0.74 16.37
N HIS A 115 13.08 -0.44 15.49
CA HIS A 115 11.66 -0.71 15.62
C HIS A 115 11.25 -1.88 14.72
N PRO A 116 10.08 -2.49 14.93
CA PRO A 116 9.60 -3.58 14.10
C PRO A 116 9.65 -3.23 12.60
N SER A 117 10.19 -4.16 11.80
CA SER A 117 10.29 -4.06 10.34
C SER A 117 9.46 -5.09 9.59
N LYS A 118 9.07 -6.18 10.26
CA LYS A 118 8.21 -7.23 9.71
C LYS A 118 6.74 -6.95 10.07
N PRO A 119 5.79 -7.37 9.22
CA PRO A 119 4.38 -7.36 9.61
C PRO A 119 4.13 -8.34 10.77
N SER A 120 3.08 -8.09 11.54
CA SER A 120 2.68 -8.95 12.68
C SER A 120 1.99 -10.24 12.25
N LYS A 121 1.50 -10.29 11.01
CA LYS A 121 0.83 -11.45 10.40
C LYS A 121 0.91 -11.35 8.87
N ILE A 122 0.79 -12.49 8.21
CA ILE A 122 0.61 -12.57 6.75
C ILE A 122 -0.86 -12.31 6.46
N ALA A 123 -1.14 -11.33 5.59
CA ALA A 123 -2.50 -10.98 5.18
C ALA A 123 -2.64 -10.79 3.66
N ASP A 124 -1.59 -11.13 2.90
CA ASP A 124 -1.55 -11.09 1.44
C ASP A 124 -2.61 -12.00 0.83
N ARG A 125 -3.24 -11.53 -0.26
CA ARG A 125 -3.93 -12.39 -1.20
C ARG A 125 -2.91 -13.09 -2.11
N PRO A 126 -3.26 -14.23 -2.71
CA PRO A 126 -2.40 -14.91 -3.68
C PRO A 126 -1.88 -13.98 -4.79
N VAL A 127 -0.69 -14.29 -5.30
CA VAL A 127 -0.10 -13.62 -6.47
C VAL A 127 -1.11 -13.54 -7.61
N GLY A 128 -1.15 -12.39 -8.30
CA GLY A 128 -2.12 -12.11 -9.34
C GLY A 128 -3.47 -11.57 -8.85
N GLN A 129 -3.72 -11.51 -7.54
CA GLN A 129 -4.91 -10.86 -6.98
C GLN A 129 -4.62 -9.46 -6.45
N TRP A 130 -5.65 -8.62 -6.43
CA TRP A 130 -5.58 -7.27 -5.88
C TRP A 130 -5.53 -7.30 -4.35
N ASN A 131 -4.52 -6.65 -3.79
CA ASN A 131 -4.36 -6.40 -2.37
C ASN A 131 -4.61 -4.91 -2.09
N THR A 132 -5.15 -4.60 -0.91
CA THR A 132 -5.37 -3.21 -0.49
C THR A 132 -4.59 -2.92 0.78
N PHE A 133 -3.74 -1.90 0.74
CA PHE A 133 -3.27 -1.25 1.96
C PHE A 133 -4.16 -0.07 2.35
N HIS A 134 -4.34 0.10 3.65
CA HIS A 134 -4.67 1.37 4.29
C HIS A 134 -3.50 1.75 5.19
N ILE A 135 -2.77 2.79 4.80
CA ILE A 135 -1.59 3.28 5.51
C ILE A 135 -1.97 4.58 6.18
N ILE A 136 -1.77 4.67 7.49
CA ILE A 136 -2.04 5.85 8.30
C ILE A 136 -0.71 6.32 8.85
N ILE A 137 -0.38 7.60 8.62
CA ILE A 137 0.81 8.23 9.19
C ILE A 137 0.39 9.42 10.05
N ARG A 138 0.90 9.47 11.29
CA ARG A 138 0.77 10.59 12.23
C ARG A 138 2.12 10.86 12.88
N GLY A 139 2.72 12.01 12.60
CA GLY A 139 4.10 12.29 12.99
C GLY A 139 5.06 11.25 12.41
N ASP A 140 5.72 10.48 13.28
CA ASP A 140 6.60 9.37 12.92
C ASP A 140 5.95 7.98 13.10
N LYS A 141 4.66 7.94 13.45
CA LYS A 141 3.92 6.71 13.68
C LYS A 141 3.21 6.24 12.43
N VAL A 142 3.36 4.96 12.15
CA VAL A 142 2.76 4.30 11.01
C VAL A 142 1.88 3.13 11.46
N THR A 143 0.68 3.09 10.93
CA THR A 143 -0.24 1.96 11.00
C THR A 143 -0.51 1.47 9.58
N VAL A 144 -0.51 0.16 9.38
CA VAL A 144 -0.81 -0.47 8.09
C VAL A 144 -1.85 -1.56 8.32
N ASP A 145 -2.98 -1.43 7.65
CA ASP A 145 -3.94 -2.51 7.46
C ASP A 145 -3.76 -3.08 6.05
N LEU A 146 -3.58 -4.39 5.93
CA LEU A 146 -3.52 -5.13 4.66
C LEU A 146 -4.77 -6.00 4.55
N ASN A 147 -5.58 -5.77 3.52
CA ASN A 147 -6.85 -6.48 3.28
C ASN A 147 -7.78 -6.47 4.51
N GLY A 148 -7.85 -5.32 5.19
CA GLY A 148 -8.66 -5.12 6.40
C GLY A 148 -8.06 -5.71 7.68
N GLN A 149 -6.85 -6.27 7.63
CA GLN A 149 -6.16 -6.81 8.80
C GLN A 149 -4.96 -5.95 9.20
N ARG A 150 -4.90 -5.57 10.49
CA ARG A 150 -3.76 -4.87 11.08
C ARG A 150 -2.49 -5.70 10.99
N VAL A 151 -1.51 -5.22 10.22
CA VAL A 151 -0.18 -5.84 10.05
C VAL A 151 0.94 -5.00 10.66
N VAL A 152 0.75 -3.68 10.79
CA VAL A 152 1.65 -2.77 11.51
C VAL A 152 0.80 -1.86 12.39
N ASP A 153 1.09 -1.78 13.68
CA ASP A 153 0.27 -1.01 14.63
C ASP A 153 1.09 0.06 15.36
N ASN A 154 0.89 1.32 14.97
CA ASN A 154 1.49 2.49 15.61
C ASN A 154 3.02 2.40 15.80
N VAL A 155 3.71 1.87 14.78
CA VAL A 155 5.16 1.66 14.82
C VAL A 155 5.90 2.93 14.41
N THR A 156 6.97 3.28 15.13
CA THR A 156 7.83 4.41 14.75
C THR A 156 8.60 4.09 13.47
N MET A 157 8.59 5.01 12.50
CA MET A 157 9.38 4.93 11.29
C MET A 157 10.77 5.58 11.46
N GLU A 158 11.84 4.89 11.06
CA GLU A 158 13.21 5.30 11.42
C GLU A 158 13.87 6.35 10.53
N ASN A 159 13.10 6.95 9.65
CA ASN A 159 13.64 7.76 8.58
C ASN A 159 12.85 9.05 8.38
N TYR A 160 12.35 9.59 9.49
CA TYR A 160 11.87 10.95 9.55
C TYR A 160 13.06 11.90 9.80
N PRO A 161 13.62 12.58 8.77
CA PRO A 161 14.40 13.78 9.01
C PRO A 161 13.47 14.89 9.52
N LYS A 162 13.97 15.69 10.47
CA LYS A 162 13.39 16.98 10.84
C LYS A 162 13.64 18.02 9.73
#